data_AF-A0A6V2IFC4-F1
#
_entry.id   AF-A0A6V2IFC4-F1
#
_cell.length_a   1.000
_cell.length_b   1.000
_cell.length_c   1.000
_cell.angle_alpha   90.00
_cell.angle_beta   90.00
_cell.angle_gamma   90.00
#
_symmetry.space_group_name_H-M   'P 1'
#
loop_
_entity.id
_entity.type
_entity.pdbx_description
1 polymer ?
#
loop_
_entity_poly.entity_id
_entity_poly.type
_entity_poly.pdbx_seq_one_letter_code
_entity_poly.pdbx_strand_id
1 'polypeptide(L)'
;MDANREIGEAAFGNAIAESAWTKFHEYINEAQSSIQTEFGTVTNTASIEGVGGLVFDVHGYAGTDWHNDGSDFIQWGYRLSKDSLDQSAENNCPIDITSSSTRGSFTHARQMPGESLECLVRGPKSLGQRFNDQLPLSLDSSETCGRGLPSLDYQDPKAVASDPTYCADNDGVCSYYSGGYDVKVHERMDWDNDPTFSGIHMNTVQAELPRCIRFATDETRNAVHEEVGDKLSIALCSFTTDLFGSDTC
;
A
#
# COMPACT_ATOMS: atom_id res chain seq x y z
N MET A 1 14.88 1.82 16.01
CA MET A 1 13.46 2.01 16.31
C MET A 1 12.73 1.73 15.03
N ASP A 2 11.89 0.71 15.02
CA ASP A 2 11.05 0.37 13.87
C ASP A 2 9.65 0.92 14.13
N ALA A 3 9.29 2.03 13.48
CA ALA A 3 8.02 2.70 13.73
C ALA A 3 6.81 1.88 13.26
N ASN A 4 7.03 0.85 12.44
CA ASN A 4 5.99 -0.04 11.95
C ASN A 4 5.63 -1.16 12.93
N ARG A 5 6.24 -1.17 14.13
CA ARG A 5 6.03 -2.17 15.17
C ARG A 5 5.44 -1.57 16.44
N GLU A 6 4.79 -2.40 17.25
CA GLU A 6 4.33 -1.99 18.57
C GLU A 6 5.50 -1.48 19.40
N ILE A 7 5.29 -0.47 20.24
CA ILE A 7 6.37 0.25 20.94
C ILE A 7 7.38 -0.68 21.63
N GLY A 8 6.93 -1.80 22.21
CA GLY A 8 7.78 -2.79 22.87
C GLY A 8 8.77 -3.45 21.91
N GLU A 9 8.32 -3.87 20.72
CA GLU A 9 9.17 -4.42 19.66
C GLU A 9 9.93 -3.32 18.94
N ALA A 10 9.30 -2.18 18.66
CA ALA A 10 9.90 -1.05 17.98
C ALA A 10 11.13 -0.52 18.70
N ALA A 11 11.03 -0.38 20.03
CA ALA A 11 12.00 0.33 20.83
C ALA A 11 12.86 -0.59 21.71
N PHE A 12 12.48 -1.85 21.92
CA PHE A 12 13.18 -2.81 22.77
C PHE A 12 13.49 -2.24 24.18
N GLY A 13 12.55 -1.47 24.75
CA GLY A 13 12.69 -0.83 26.07
C GLY A 13 13.68 0.36 26.12
N ASN A 14 14.18 0.83 24.98
CA ASN A 14 15.06 1.99 24.92
C ASN A 14 14.25 3.29 24.98
N ALA A 15 14.40 4.06 26.06
CA ALA A 15 13.61 5.27 26.30
C ALA A 15 13.72 6.34 25.18
N ILE A 16 14.86 6.46 24.49
CA ILE A 16 15.01 7.40 23.36
C ILE A 16 14.21 6.89 22.16
N ALA A 17 14.28 5.59 21.88
CA ALA A 17 13.52 4.95 20.82
C ALA A 17 12.00 4.99 21.09
N GLU A 18 11.57 4.73 22.33
CA GLU A 18 10.17 4.88 22.74
C GLU A 18 9.69 6.31 22.52
N SER A 19 10.49 7.29 22.94
CA SER A 19 10.14 8.70 22.74
C SER A 19 10.06 9.08 21.26
N ALA A 20 10.97 8.58 20.42
CA ALA A 20 10.93 8.80 18.97
C ALA A 20 9.71 8.13 18.33
N TRP A 21 9.38 6.91 18.76
CA TRP A 21 8.21 6.17 18.32
C TRP A 21 6.91 6.91 18.67
N THR A 22 6.79 7.42 19.90
CA THR A 22 5.61 8.20 20.32
C THR A 22 5.45 9.44 19.46
N LYS A 23 6.51 10.22 19.26
CA LYS A 23 6.46 11.45 18.46
C LYS A 23 6.13 11.20 17.00
N PHE A 24 6.64 10.12 16.43
CA PHE A 24 6.28 9.72 15.07
C PHE A 24 4.77 9.49 14.94
N HIS A 25 4.17 8.76 15.88
CA HIS A 25 2.74 8.48 15.86
C HIS A 25 1.87 9.68 16.25
N GLU A 26 2.37 10.59 17.10
CA GLU A 26 1.71 11.86 17.39
C GLU A 26 1.53 12.69 16.11
N TYR A 27 2.58 12.83 15.29
CA TYR A 27 2.47 13.57 14.02
C TYR A 27 1.49 12.93 13.03
N ILE A 28 1.45 11.60 12.94
CA ILE A 28 0.47 10.92 12.09
C ILE A 28 -0.94 11.21 12.61
N ASN A 29 -1.17 11.10 13.92
CA ASN A 29 -2.48 11.36 14.52
C ASN A 29 -2.93 12.83 14.34
N GLU A 30 -2.01 13.80 14.45
CA GLU A 30 -2.27 15.21 14.15
C GLU A 30 -2.66 15.43 12.68
N ALA A 31 -1.96 14.77 11.75
CA ALA A 31 -2.28 14.83 10.32
C ALA A 31 -3.66 14.23 10.04
N GLN A 32 -3.98 13.07 10.62
CA GLN A 32 -5.31 12.45 10.49
C GLN A 32 -6.42 13.37 11.02
N SER A 33 -6.21 13.97 12.19
CA SER A 33 -7.17 14.91 12.79
C SER A 33 -7.39 16.15 11.92
N SER A 34 -6.33 16.64 11.26
CA SER A 34 -6.41 17.77 10.34
C SER A 34 -7.22 17.42 9.09
N ILE A 35 -6.94 16.26 8.47
CA ILE A 35 -7.69 15.76 7.30
C ILE A 35 -9.15 15.52 7.67
N GLN A 36 -9.42 14.93 8.83
CA GLN A 36 -10.79 14.75 9.33
C GLN A 36 -11.52 16.10 9.50
N THR A 37 -10.83 17.12 10.02
CA THR A 37 -11.42 18.45 10.22
C THR A 37 -11.76 19.12 8.89
N GLU A 38 -10.90 18.97 7.88
CA GLU A 38 -11.06 19.60 6.56
C GLU A 38 -12.06 18.86 5.66
N PHE A 39 -11.93 17.54 5.57
CA PHE A 39 -12.68 16.71 4.60
C PHE A 39 -13.79 15.88 5.25
N GLY A 40 -13.90 15.88 6.58
CA GLY A 40 -14.93 15.16 7.32
C GLY A 40 -14.70 13.66 7.44
N THR A 41 -15.76 12.96 7.80
CA THR A 41 -15.79 11.50 7.93
C THR A 41 -16.69 10.85 6.87
N VAL A 42 -16.37 9.60 6.53
CA VAL A 42 -17.16 8.74 5.66
C VAL A 42 -17.64 7.55 6.49
N THR A 43 -18.94 7.30 6.48
CA THR A 43 -19.53 6.15 7.17
C THR A 43 -19.93 5.10 6.16
N ASN A 44 -19.41 3.90 6.33
CA ASN A 44 -19.72 2.79 5.44
C ASN A 44 -21.11 2.18 5.77
N THR A 45 -21.66 1.33 4.88
CA THR A 45 -22.96 0.65 5.07
C THR A 45 -23.04 -0.23 6.33
N ALA A 46 -21.90 -0.62 6.90
CA ALA A 46 -21.80 -1.33 8.17
C ALA A 46 -21.68 -0.37 9.38
N SER A 47 -21.95 0.93 9.19
CA SER A 47 -21.91 1.98 10.20
C SER A 47 -20.54 2.18 10.85
N ILE A 48 -19.46 1.85 10.15
CA ILE A 48 -18.10 2.19 10.57
C ILE A 48 -17.75 3.56 9.99
N GLU A 49 -17.44 4.49 10.89
CA GLU A 49 -16.94 5.82 10.57
C GLU A 49 -15.44 5.77 10.25
N GLY A 50 -15.01 6.59 9.28
CA GLY A 50 -13.63 6.72 8.84
C GLY A 50 -13.30 8.14 8.45
N VAL A 51 -12.01 8.49 8.42
CA VAL A 51 -11.56 9.77 7.86
C VAL A 51 -11.71 9.74 6.34
N GLY A 52 -12.24 10.82 5.74
CA GLY A 52 -12.35 11.01 4.29
C GLY A 52 -11.01 11.25 3.60
N GLY A 53 -10.03 10.37 3.81
CA GLY A 53 -8.69 10.48 3.25
C GLY A 53 -7.95 9.16 3.16
N LEU A 54 -6.72 9.22 2.63
CA LEU A 54 -5.82 8.10 2.38
C LEU A 54 -4.46 8.33 3.06
N VAL A 55 -4.01 7.36 3.86
CA VAL A 55 -2.60 7.25 4.27
C VAL A 55 -1.88 6.44 3.21
N PHE A 56 -0.82 7.02 2.66
CA PHE A 56 0.06 6.35 1.74
C PHE A 56 1.42 6.13 2.38
N ASP A 57 1.71 4.88 2.70
CA ASP A 57 2.92 4.47 3.41
C ASP A 57 3.98 3.98 2.41
N VAL A 58 5.12 4.67 2.32
CA VAL A 58 6.11 4.43 1.27
C VAL A 58 7.40 3.88 1.86
N HIS A 59 7.78 2.71 1.39
CA HIS A 59 8.94 1.95 1.83
C HIS A 59 9.87 1.64 0.67
N GLY A 60 11.07 1.18 0.99
CA GLY A 60 12.00 0.67 0.02
C GLY A 60 12.30 -0.80 0.24
N TYR A 61 11.93 -1.65 -0.72
CA TYR A 61 12.11 -3.09 -0.59
C TYR A 61 13.54 -3.53 -0.89
N ALA A 62 14.28 -3.94 0.13
CA ALA A 62 15.66 -4.41 0.00
C ALA A 62 15.82 -5.93 -0.01
N GLY A 63 14.72 -6.70 0.09
CA GLY A 63 14.75 -8.16 0.07
C GLY A 63 15.22 -8.71 -1.28
N THR A 64 15.88 -9.86 -1.25
CA THR A 64 16.39 -10.61 -2.43
C THR A 64 15.69 -11.97 -2.59
N ASP A 65 14.63 -12.18 -1.83
CA ASP A 65 13.79 -13.39 -1.79
C ASP A 65 12.94 -13.60 -3.05
N TRP A 66 12.84 -12.57 -3.91
CA TRP A 66 12.15 -12.68 -5.18
C TRP A 66 13.16 -12.85 -6.32
N HIS A 67 14.05 -11.88 -6.53
CA HIS A 67 15.13 -11.91 -7.52
C HIS A 67 16.48 -11.62 -6.85
N ASN A 68 17.61 -11.95 -7.49
CA ASN A 68 18.95 -11.74 -6.93
C ASN A 68 19.21 -10.28 -6.51
N ASP A 69 18.51 -9.34 -7.17
CA ASP A 69 18.52 -7.91 -6.87
C ASP A 69 17.19 -7.40 -6.29
N GLY A 70 16.35 -8.29 -5.75
CA GLY A 70 15.01 -7.96 -5.26
C GLY A 70 14.00 -7.68 -6.37
N SER A 71 12.75 -7.38 -5.99
CA SER A 71 11.69 -7.09 -6.96
C SER A 71 12.02 -5.90 -7.86
N ASP A 72 11.72 -6.03 -9.16
CA ASP A 72 11.66 -4.91 -10.10
C ASP A 72 10.32 -4.16 -10.01
N PHE A 73 9.30 -4.78 -9.40
CA PHE A 73 7.97 -4.19 -9.28
C PHE A 73 7.83 -3.33 -8.00
N ILE A 74 7.01 -2.28 -8.09
CA ILE A 74 6.42 -1.67 -6.89
C ILE A 74 5.39 -2.66 -6.33
N GLN A 75 5.54 -3.03 -5.06
CA GLN A 75 4.61 -3.92 -4.39
C GLN A 75 3.61 -3.08 -3.59
N TRP A 76 2.36 -3.06 -4.04
CA TRP A 76 1.27 -2.38 -3.37
C TRP A 76 0.72 -3.27 -2.25
N GLY A 77 0.97 -2.85 -1.02
CA GLY A 77 0.57 -3.49 0.22
C GLY A 77 -0.83 -3.10 0.65
N TYR A 78 -1.70 -4.10 0.79
CA TYR A 78 -3.04 -3.97 1.34
C TYR A 78 -3.20 -4.90 2.53
N ARG A 79 -4.07 -4.56 3.49
CA ARG A 79 -4.47 -5.47 4.59
C ARG A 79 -5.43 -6.53 4.04
N LEU A 80 -4.89 -7.45 3.24
CA LEU A 80 -5.57 -8.61 2.67
C LEU A 80 -4.74 -9.85 2.99
N SER A 81 -5.41 -10.97 3.29
CA SER A 81 -4.70 -12.24 3.40
C SER A 81 -4.26 -12.71 2.01
N LYS A 82 -3.21 -13.53 1.97
CA LYS A 82 -2.82 -14.28 0.77
C LYS A 82 -4.02 -14.99 0.14
N ASP A 83 -4.81 -15.70 0.96
CA ASP A 83 -6.03 -16.40 0.50
C ASP A 83 -7.11 -15.47 -0.06
N SER A 84 -7.09 -14.17 0.29
CA SER A 84 -8.01 -13.18 -0.29
C SER A 84 -7.53 -12.71 -1.66
N LEU A 85 -6.21 -12.66 -1.89
CA LEU A 85 -5.60 -12.30 -3.18
C LEU A 85 -5.59 -13.47 -4.17
N ASP A 86 -5.53 -14.71 -3.68
CA ASP A 86 -5.43 -15.95 -4.47
C ASP A 86 -6.78 -16.43 -5.07
N GLN A 87 -7.89 -15.73 -4.83
CA GLN A 87 -9.20 -16.17 -5.34
C GLN A 87 -9.29 -15.89 -6.84
N SER A 88 -9.29 -16.96 -7.65
CA SER A 88 -9.25 -16.87 -9.11
C SER A 88 -10.48 -16.15 -9.67
N ALA A 89 -10.20 -15.16 -10.51
CA ALA A 89 -11.19 -14.36 -11.18
C ALA A 89 -11.79 -15.08 -12.40
N GLU A 90 -12.55 -16.15 -12.17
CA GLU A 90 -13.24 -16.83 -13.28
C GLU A 90 -14.58 -16.20 -13.66
N ASN A 91 -15.03 -15.10 -13.03
CA ASN A 91 -15.95 -14.08 -13.60
C ASN A 91 -16.66 -13.18 -12.55
N ASN A 92 -16.28 -13.14 -11.27
CA ASN A 92 -16.99 -12.27 -10.34
C ASN A 92 -16.18 -11.92 -9.10
N CYS A 93 -15.51 -10.76 -9.12
CA CYS A 93 -15.03 -9.98 -7.97
C CYS A 93 -14.90 -10.72 -6.61
N PRO A 94 -14.10 -11.79 -6.47
CA PRO A 94 -14.22 -12.70 -5.33
C PRO A 94 -13.62 -12.16 -4.02
N ILE A 95 -12.81 -11.09 -4.07
CA ILE A 95 -12.30 -10.42 -2.84
C ILE A 95 -13.44 -9.69 -2.08
N ASP A 96 -14.64 -9.60 -2.68
CA ASP A 96 -15.83 -8.98 -2.09
C ASP A 96 -16.74 -9.99 -1.37
N ILE A 97 -16.15 -10.95 -0.63
CA ILE A 97 -16.93 -11.64 0.40
C ILE A 97 -17.14 -10.61 1.51
N THR A 98 -18.33 -10.02 1.54
CA THR A 98 -18.83 -9.06 2.53
C THR A 98 -18.66 -9.59 3.96
N SER A 99 -17.43 -9.53 4.49
CA SER A 99 -17.20 -9.80 5.89
C SER A 99 -17.80 -8.63 6.64
N SER A 100 -18.77 -8.88 7.50
CA SER A 100 -19.43 -7.90 8.38
C SER A 100 -18.48 -7.22 9.38
N SER A 101 -17.17 -7.42 9.25
CA SER A 101 -16.13 -6.88 10.11
C SER A 101 -15.07 -6.16 9.26
N THR A 102 -14.67 -4.98 9.71
CA THR A 102 -13.61 -4.11 9.18
C THR A 102 -12.28 -4.83 9.04
N ARG A 103 -12.02 -5.46 7.89
CA ARG A 103 -10.82 -6.31 7.75
C ARG A 103 -9.87 -5.99 6.62
N GLY A 104 -9.95 -4.84 5.95
CA GLY A 104 -8.80 -4.45 5.13
C GLY A 104 -8.60 -2.99 4.84
N SER A 105 -7.47 -2.71 4.18
CA SER A 105 -7.21 -1.48 3.44
C SER A 105 -8.46 -1.11 2.66
N PHE A 106 -8.74 0.20 2.63
CA PHE A 106 -9.92 0.74 1.97
C PHE A 106 -11.26 0.41 2.64
N THR A 107 -11.31 0.21 3.96
CA THR A 107 -12.56 -0.10 4.70
C THR A 107 -13.74 0.84 4.35
N HIS A 108 -13.46 2.10 3.98
CA HIS A 108 -14.46 3.08 3.56
C HIS A 108 -14.48 3.27 2.04
N ALA A 109 -13.32 3.17 1.39
CA ALA A 109 -13.17 3.25 -0.06
C ALA A 109 -13.83 2.09 -0.84
N ARG A 110 -14.07 0.93 -0.20
CA ARG A 110 -14.81 -0.22 -0.75
C ARG A 110 -16.25 0.08 -1.18
N GLN A 111 -16.77 1.25 -0.87
CA GLN A 111 -18.15 1.63 -1.14
C GLN A 111 -18.30 2.68 -2.22
N MET A 112 -17.23 2.90 -2.99
CA MET A 112 -17.33 3.62 -4.25
C MET A 112 -18.48 3.07 -5.08
N PRO A 113 -19.45 3.92 -5.49
CA PRO A 113 -20.54 3.48 -6.34
C PRO A 113 -20.02 2.82 -7.62
N GLY A 114 -20.28 1.51 -7.77
CA GLY A 114 -19.97 0.76 -8.98
C GLY A 114 -18.59 0.08 -9.03
N GLU A 115 -17.78 0.13 -7.96
CA GLU A 115 -16.45 -0.52 -7.95
C GLU A 115 -16.31 -1.51 -6.78
N SER A 116 -15.83 -2.71 -7.07
CA SER A 116 -15.50 -3.71 -6.03
C SER A 116 -14.14 -3.40 -5.40
N LEU A 117 -13.87 -3.94 -4.21
CA LEU A 117 -12.53 -3.86 -3.63
C LEU A 117 -11.46 -4.37 -4.60
N GLU A 118 -11.75 -5.46 -5.29
CA GLU A 118 -10.83 -6.06 -6.22
C GLU A 118 -10.49 -5.11 -7.37
N CYS A 119 -11.46 -4.32 -7.86
CA CYS A 119 -11.20 -3.26 -8.83
C CYS A 119 -10.21 -2.21 -8.31
N LEU A 120 -10.26 -1.91 -7.00
CA LEU A 120 -9.36 -0.96 -6.34
C LEU A 120 -7.97 -1.56 -6.04
N VAL A 121 -7.87 -2.88 -5.94
CA VAL A 121 -6.62 -3.58 -5.60
C VAL A 121 -5.86 -4.00 -6.86
N ARG A 122 -6.52 -4.61 -7.84
CA ARG A 122 -5.89 -5.14 -9.07
C ARG A 122 -6.53 -4.70 -10.38
N GLY A 123 -7.76 -4.18 -10.35
CA GLY A 123 -8.50 -3.82 -11.56
C GLY A 123 -7.97 -2.57 -12.26
N PRO A 124 -8.67 -2.11 -13.33
CA PRO A 124 -8.26 -0.94 -14.12
C PRO A 124 -8.10 0.35 -13.29
N LYS A 125 -8.77 0.40 -12.13
CA LYS A 125 -8.80 1.54 -11.23
C LYS A 125 -7.87 1.40 -10.03
N SER A 126 -7.10 0.31 -9.96
CA SER A 126 -6.13 0.10 -8.89
C SER A 126 -4.98 1.10 -8.94
N LEU A 127 -4.34 1.33 -7.80
CA LEU A 127 -3.13 2.16 -7.75
C LEU A 127 -2.00 1.59 -8.63
N GLY A 128 -1.86 0.26 -8.64
CA GLY A 128 -0.90 -0.42 -9.52
C GLY A 128 -1.16 -0.13 -11.00
N GLN A 129 -2.41 -0.26 -11.46
CA GLN A 129 -2.75 0.05 -12.85
C GLN A 129 -2.56 1.52 -13.18
N ARG A 130 -3.09 2.43 -12.34
CA ARG A 130 -2.96 3.88 -12.59
C ARG A 130 -1.51 4.30 -12.70
N PHE A 131 -0.65 3.75 -11.84
CA PHE A 131 0.77 4.04 -11.90
C PHE A 131 1.41 3.45 -13.18
N ASN A 132 1.07 2.21 -13.55
CA ASN A 132 1.53 1.61 -14.81
C ASN A 132 1.17 2.47 -16.03
N ASP A 133 -0.05 3.00 -16.08
CA ASP A 133 -0.53 3.84 -17.18
C ASP A 133 0.24 5.17 -17.29
N GLN A 134 0.85 5.64 -16.19
CA GLN A 134 1.66 6.86 -16.17
C GLN A 134 3.12 6.62 -16.57
N LEU A 135 3.62 5.39 -16.39
CA LEU A 135 5.03 5.08 -16.62
C LEU A 135 5.33 4.86 -18.11
N PRO A 136 6.45 5.40 -18.62
CA PRO A 136 6.93 5.06 -19.96
C PRO A 136 7.19 3.56 -20.08
N LEU A 137 7.31 3.03 -21.30
CA LEU A 137 7.44 1.58 -21.55
C LEU A 137 8.57 0.91 -20.76
N SER A 138 9.62 1.63 -20.38
CA SER A 138 10.68 1.15 -19.50
C SER A 138 11.34 2.29 -18.72
N LEU A 139 11.57 2.12 -17.41
CA LEU A 139 12.36 3.03 -16.58
C LEU A 139 13.86 2.70 -16.62
N ASP A 140 14.21 1.45 -16.92
CA ASP A 140 15.59 0.99 -17.11
C ASP A 140 15.64 -0.10 -18.21
N SER A 141 16.59 -1.05 -18.15
CA SER A 141 16.66 -2.19 -19.08
C SER A 141 15.62 -3.29 -18.81
N SER A 142 14.96 -3.24 -17.65
CA SER A 142 13.89 -4.15 -17.25
C SER A 142 12.54 -3.55 -17.62
N GLU A 143 11.79 -4.23 -18.49
CA GLU A 143 10.42 -3.82 -18.87
C GLU A 143 9.45 -3.79 -17.67
N THR A 144 9.86 -4.39 -16.54
CA THR A 144 9.09 -4.47 -15.30
C THR A 144 9.52 -3.46 -14.22
N CYS A 145 10.64 -2.74 -14.41
CA CYS A 145 11.09 -1.79 -13.39
C CYS A 145 10.04 -0.71 -13.11
N GLY A 146 9.69 -0.58 -11.83
CA GLY A 146 8.72 0.38 -11.32
C GLY A 146 7.27 0.04 -11.64
N ARG A 147 6.99 -1.01 -12.40
CA ARG A 147 5.62 -1.45 -12.65
C ARG A 147 4.97 -1.91 -11.35
N GLY A 148 3.68 -1.63 -11.18
CA GLY A 148 2.92 -1.90 -9.96
C GLY A 148 2.29 -3.30 -9.95
N LEU A 149 2.40 -3.98 -8.82
CA LEU A 149 1.68 -5.21 -8.49
C LEU A 149 0.94 -5.09 -7.16
N PRO A 150 -0.30 -5.59 -7.05
CA PRO A 150 -1.14 -6.14 -8.13
C PRO A 150 -1.62 -5.08 -9.15
N SER A 151 -1.86 -5.51 -10.39
CA SER A 151 -2.46 -4.75 -11.49
C SER A 151 -3.10 -5.71 -12.53
N LEU A 152 -3.69 -5.21 -13.62
CA LEU A 152 -4.22 -6.07 -14.68
C LEU A 152 -3.16 -6.51 -15.69
N ASP A 153 -2.12 -5.69 -15.88
CA ASP A 153 -1.06 -5.96 -16.84
C ASP A 153 -0.21 -7.18 -16.47
N TYR A 154 -0.24 -7.56 -15.20
CA TYR A 154 0.54 -8.64 -14.65
C TYR A 154 -0.35 -9.60 -13.86
N GLN A 155 0.07 -10.86 -13.76
CA GLN A 155 -0.67 -11.89 -13.03
C GLN A 155 -0.79 -11.52 -11.54
N ASP A 156 -1.64 -12.25 -10.82
CA ASP A 156 -1.73 -12.06 -9.38
C ASP A 156 -0.33 -12.20 -8.74
N PRO A 157 -0.04 -11.48 -7.65
CA PRO A 157 1.32 -11.42 -7.15
C PRO A 157 1.91 -12.77 -6.73
N LYS A 158 1.09 -13.78 -6.41
CA LYS A 158 1.57 -15.14 -6.12
C LYS A 158 2.00 -15.85 -7.40
N ALA A 159 1.25 -15.71 -8.49
CA ALA A 159 1.64 -16.26 -9.77
C ALA A 159 2.97 -15.66 -10.25
N VAL A 160 3.14 -14.34 -10.14
CA VAL A 160 4.43 -13.69 -10.44
C VAL A 160 5.53 -14.13 -9.46
N ALA A 161 5.22 -14.29 -8.17
CA ALA A 161 6.17 -14.83 -7.20
C ALA A 161 6.58 -16.28 -7.45
N SER A 162 5.69 -17.10 -8.00
CA SER A 162 5.94 -18.53 -8.23
C SER A 162 6.50 -18.83 -9.63
N ASP A 163 6.60 -17.83 -10.49
CA ASP A 163 7.16 -17.96 -11.83
C ASP A 163 8.70 -18.07 -11.75
N PRO A 164 9.31 -19.16 -12.25
CA PRO A 164 10.76 -19.36 -12.25
C PRO A 164 11.57 -18.24 -12.94
N THR A 165 10.93 -17.44 -13.79
CA THR A 165 11.53 -16.26 -14.43
C THR A 165 11.84 -15.17 -13.41
N TYR A 166 10.98 -15.04 -12.39
CA TYR A 166 11.06 -13.99 -11.38
C TYR A 166 11.47 -14.52 -10.00
N CYS A 167 11.61 -15.83 -9.84
CA CYS A 167 11.93 -16.53 -8.60
C CYS A 167 13.40 -17.02 -8.64
N ALA A 168 14.30 -16.36 -7.90
CA ALA A 168 15.73 -16.67 -7.88
C ALA A 168 16.17 -17.63 -6.76
N ASP A 169 15.24 -18.17 -5.96
CA ASP A 169 15.59 -18.95 -4.78
C ASP A 169 15.85 -20.44 -5.07
N ASN A 170 16.98 -20.94 -4.57
CA ASN A 170 17.44 -22.34 -4.73
C ASN A 170 16.58 -23.35 -3.97
N ASP A 171 15.70 -22.89 -3.08
CA ASP A 171 14.97 -23.71 -2.11
C ASP A 171 13.51 -23.96 -2.54
N GLY A 172 13.10 -23.40 -3.69
CA GLY A 172 11.82 -23.71 -4.34
C GLY A 172 10.57 -23.14 -3.69
N VAL A 173 10.70 -22.22 -2.72
CA VAL A 173 9.57 -21.57 -2.04
C VAL A 173 9.67 -20.07 -2.18
N CYS A 174 9.15 -19.52 -3.29
CA CYS A 174 9.00 -18.09 -3.44
C CYS A 174 7.70 -17.61 -2.77
N SER A 175 7.83 -16.63 -1.87
CA SER A 175 6.71 -16.06 -1.12
C SER A 175 6.52 -14.60 -1.48
N TYR A 176 5.34 -14.25 -1.98
CA TYR A 176 4.94 -12.86 -2.12
C TYR A 176 4.54 -12.29 -0.75
N TYR A 177 5.33 -11.34 -0.26
CA TYR A 177 4.99 -10.51 0.88
C TYR A 177 4.61 -9.13 0.37
N SER A 178 3.36 -8.91 -0.06
CA SER A 178 2.88 -7.53 -0.23
C SER A 178 3.07 -6.85 1.13
N GLY A 179 3.97 -5.86 1.21
CA GLY A 179 4.47 -5.26 2.45
C GLY A 179 3.43 -4.76 3.46
N GLY A 180 2.13 -4.88 3.19
CA GLY A 180 1.03 -4.54 4.08
C GLY A 180 0.88 -5.38 5.36
N TYR A 181 1.94 -6.00 5.86
CA TYR A 181 1.95 -6.63 7.19
C TYR A 181 1.62 -5.59 8.28
N ASP A 182 1.96 -4.32 8.07
CA ASP A 182 1.87 -3.28 9.09
C ASP A 182 0.87 -2.15 8.79
N VAL A 183 0.19 -2.13 7.63
CA VAL A 183 -0.84 -1.10 7.33
C VAL A 183 -2.00 -1.08 8.35
N LYS A 184 -2.21 -2.17 9.11
CA LYS A 184 -3.20 -2.20 10.21
C LYS A 184 -2.93 -1.08 11.22
N VAL A 185 -1.66 -0.85 11.54
CA VAL A 185 -1.22 0.16 12.51
C VAL A 185 -1.64 1.54 12.05
N HIS A 186 -1.25 1.92 10.84
CA HIS A 186 -1.55 3.23 10.28
C HIS A 186 -3.05 3.41 9.96
N GLU A 187 -3.78 2.33 9.66
CA GLU A 187 -5.23 2.36 9.39
C GLU A 187 -6.05 2.68 10.65
N ARG A 188 -5.63 2.18 11.82
CA ARG A 188 -6.42 2.35 13.05
C ARG A 188 -5.86 3.43 13.96
N MET A 189 -4.54 3.63 13.93
CA MET A 189 -3.81 4.33 14.98
C MET A 189 -4.24 3.87 16.38
N ASP A 190 -4.63 2.60 16.50
CA ASP A 190 -5.06 1.94 17.73
C ASP A 190 -4.00 0.90 18.03
N TRP A 191 -2.93 1.38 18.65
CA TRP A 191 -1.90 0.53 19.20
C TRP A 191 -2.49 -0.13 20.44
N ASP A 192 -2.76 -1.44 20.35
CA ASP A 192 -3.51 -2.20 21.35
C ASP A 192 -3.13 -1.76 22.79
N ASN A 193 -4.05 -1.03 23.45
CA ASN A 193 -3.99 -0.51 24.83
C ASN A 193 -3.27 0.84 25.10
N ASP A 194 -2.90 1.64 24.09
CA ASP A 194 -2.45 3.02 24.32
C ASP A 194 -3.61 4.02 24.14
N PRO A 195 -4.19 4.58 25.22
CA PRO A 195 -5.31 5.53 25.11
C PRO A 195 -4.90 6.87 24.47
N THR A 196 -3.61 7.09 24.24
CA THR A 196 -3.07 8.30 23.59
C THR A 196 -3.40 8.32 22.10
N PHE A 197 -3.51 7.14 21.49
CA PHE A 197 -3.81 6.99 20.06
C PHE A 197 -5.20 6.38 19.92
N SER A 198 -6.19 7.25 19.66
CA SER A 198 -7.60 6.88 19.53
C SER A 198 -8.12 7.20 18.13
N GLY A 199 -7.33 6.86 17.10
CA GLY A 199 -7.64 7.21 15.73
C GLY A 199 -8.98 6.64 15.27
N ILE A 200 -9.71 7.44 14.51
CA ILE A 200 -10.79 6.92 13.66
C ILE A 200 -10.11 6.20 12.48
N HIS A 201 -10.73 5.13 11.98
CA HIS A 201 -10.17 4.38 10.87
C HIS A 201 -9.86 5.28 9.66
N MET A 202 -8.70 5.08 9.02
CA MET A 202 -8.33 5.76 7.79
C MET A 202 -8.03 4.74 6.70
N ASN A 203 -8.31 5.08 5.45
CA ASN A 203 -7.92 4.21 4.33
C ASN A 203 -6.38 4.22 4.24
N THR A 204 -5.75 3.05 4.18
CA THR A 204 -4.28 2.93 4.12
C THR A 204 -3.84 1.97 3.04
N VAL A 205 -2.81 2.37 2.29
CA VAL A 205 -2.08 1.50 1.35
C VAL A 205 -0.58 1.73 1.51
N GLN A 206 0.19 0.66 1.36
CA GLN A 206 1.65 0.71 1.39
C GLN A 206 2.21 0.53 -0.02
N ALA A 207 3.33 1.17 -0.33
CA ALA A 207 4.11 0.92 -1.54
C ALA A 207 5.53 0.55 -1.16
N GLU A 208 5.97 -0.59 -1.64
CA GLU A 208 7.35 -1.07 -1.53
C GLU A 208 8.09 -0.75 -2.83
N LEU A 209 8.99 0.24 -2.79
CA LEU A 209 9.71 0.69 -3.98
C LEU A 209 10.89 -0.23 -4.34
N PRO A 210 11.00 -0.68 -5.60
CA PRO A 210 12.04 -1.58 -6.07
C PRO A 210 13.42 -0.91 -6.09
N ARG A 211 14.48 -1.73 -6.15
CA ARG A 211 15.86 -1.24 -6.19
C ARG A 211 16.14 -0.35 -7.38
N CYS A 212 15.56 -0.64 -8.55
CA CYS A 212 15.78 0.15 -9.76
C CYS A 212 15.33 1.61 -9.60
N ILE A 213 14.33 1.88 -8.76
CA ILE A 213 13.92 3.24 -8.39
C ILE A 213 14.89 3.82 -7.34
N ARG A 214 15.22 3.06 -6.28
CA ARG A 214 15.96 3.57 -5.11
C ARG A 214 17.46 3.78 -5.33
N PHE A 215 18.07 2.98 -6.21
CA PHE A 215 19.52 2.90 -6.40
C PHE A 215 19.95 3.27 -7.83
N ALA A 216 19.12 4.02 -8.57
CA ALA A 216 19.56 4.68 -9.79
C ALA A 216 20.88 5.47 -9.54
N THR A 217 21.75 5.56 -10.55
CA THR A 217 23.07 6.21 -10.41
C THR A 217 22.92 7.71 -10.15
N ASP A 218 23.90 8.37 -9.54
CA ASP A 218 23.74 9.75 -9.03
C ASP A 218 23.16 10.76 -10.06
N GLU A 219 23.49 10.64 -11.34
CA GLU A 219 22.95 11.50 -12.42
C GLU A 219 21.54 11.10 -12.89
N THR A 220 21.18 9.81 -12.88
CA THR A 220 19.83 9.34 -13.26
C THR A 220 18.87 9.27 -12.08
N ARG A 221 19.37 9.20 -10.85
CA ARG A 221 18.59 9.04 -9.62
C ARG A 221 17.61 10.18 -9.40
N ASN A 222 18.07 11.41 -9.55
CA ASN A 222 17.20 12.56 -9.35
C ASN A 222 16.09 12.59 -10.41
N ALA A 223 16.42 12.27 -11.67
CA ALA A 223 15.44 12.19 -12.74
C ALA A 223 14.44 11.05 -12.54
N VAL A 224 14.91 9.86 -12.14
CA VAL A 224 14.05 8.70 -11.84
C VAL A 224 13.16 8.99 -10.63
N HIS A 225 13.69 9.59 -9.56
CA HIS A 225 12.91 9.94 -8.38
C HIS A 225 11.87 11.03 -8.68
N GLU A 226 12.23 12.06 -9.46
CA GLU A 226 11.31 13.12 -9.87
C GLU A 226 10.21 12.56 -10.78
N GLU A 227 10.58 11.78 -11.79
CA GLU A 227 9.62 11.16 -12.71
C GLU A 227 8.67 10.19 -11.98
N VAL A 228 9.21 9.30 -11.15
CA VAL A 228 8.41 8.38 -10.33
C VAL A 228 7.53 9.15 -9.36
N GLY A 229 8.07 10.17 -8.68
CA GLY A 229 7.33 11.02 -7.74
C GLY A 229 6.14 11.72 -8.40
N ASP A 230 6.37 12.31 -9.58
CA ASP A 230 5.33 12.96 -10.38
C ASP A 230 4.26 11.97 -10.80
N LYS A 231 4.65 10.80 -11.36
CA LYS A 231 3.69 9.77 -11.78
C LYS A 231 2.89 9.21 -10.61
N LEU A 232 3.54 9.07 -9.46
CA LEU A 232 2.93 8.57 -8.24
C LEU A 232 1.91 9.58 -7.71
N SER A 233 2.23 10.86 -7.75
CA SER A 233 1.28 11.93 -7.38
C SER A 233 0.04 11.92 -8.28
N ILE A 234 0.19 11.75 -9.60
CA ILE A 234 -0.92 11.67 -10.54
C ILE A 234 -1.78 10.44 -10.26
N ALA A 235 -1.16 9.27 -10.04
CA ALA A 235 -1.87 8.04 -9.74
C ALA A 235 -2.66 8.13 -8.42
N LEU A 236 -2.04 8.69 -7.36
CA LEU A 236 -2.67 8.91 -6.07
C LEU A 236 -3.82 9.92 -6.15
N CYS A 237 -3.63 11.02 -6.87
CA CYS A 237 -4.66 12.03 -7.06
C CYS A 237 -5.86 11.50 -7.85
N SER A 238 -5.59 10.77 -8.93
CA SER A 238 -6.65 10.11 -9.71
C SER A 238 -7.40 9.06 -8.86
N PHE A 239 -6.69 8.31 -8.02
CA PHE A 239 -7.27 7.33 -7.12
C PHE A 239 -8.14 7.99 -6.05
N THR A 240 -7.62 9.01 -5.35
CA THR A 240 -8.36 9.76 -4.31
C THR A 240 -9.56 10.51 -4.87
N THR A 241 -9.46 11.06 -6.09
CA THR A 241 -10.59 11.67 -6.81
C THR A 241 -11.72 10.67 -7.01
N ASP A 242 -11.39 9.44 -7.39
CA ASP A 242 -12.37 8.38 -7.55
C ASP A 242 -12.96 7.95 -6.19
N LEU A 243 -12.15 7.88 -5.14
CA LEU A 243 -12.61 7.50 -3.80
C LEU A 243 -13.52 8.56 -3.14
N PHE A 244 -13.19 9.83 -3.29
CA PHE A 244 -13.71 10.91 -2.44
C PHE A 244 -14.32 12.09 -3.21
N GLY A 245 -14.18 12.15 -4.53
CA GLY A 245 -14.72 13.18 -5.41
C GLY A 245 -13.68 14.18 -5.95
N SER A 246 -14.12 15.03 -6.88
CA SER A 246 -13.28 15.90 -7.73
C SER A 246 -12.50 17.02 -7.04
N ASP A 247 -12.73 17.25 -5.74
CA ASP A 247 -12.12 18.36 -4.99
C ASP A 247 -10.99 17.88 -4.05
N THR A 248 -10.44 16.68 -4.28
CA THR A 248 -9.46 16.02 -3.40
C THR A 248 -8.01 16.10 -3.85
N CYS A 249 -7.80 16.55 -5.09
CA CYS A 249 -6.55 17.01 -5.70
C CYS A 249 -6.92 18.05 -6.79
#